data_AF-A0A7S4M8U7-F1
#
_entry.id   AF-A0A7S4M8U7-F1
#
_cell.length_a   1.000
_cell.length_b   1.000
_cell.length_c   1.000
_cell.angle_alpha   90.00
_cell.angle_beta   90.00
_cell.angle_gamma   90.00
#
_symmetry.space_group_name_H-M   'P 1'
#
loop_
_entity.id
_entity.type
_entity.pdbx_description
1 polymer ?
#
loop_
_entity_poly.entity_id
_entity_poly.type
_entity_poly.pdbx_seq_one_letter_code
_entity_poly.pdbx_strand_id
1 'polypeptide(L)'
;YGNETQHTVNASVMEEKVCVSVERADLGSSDAILFTPDSYFYVVCNVTYGNAILSQQYTSMTQESLEWKETLCFADLRICDIVPGMLMECKLICRLSSTYAEYADTVEAGDIEIASFSLPLLREDYSLRKGNCSLRKDFSSSISEPTSSSPGAFQVEEIQLLLLINSSDEGRVVYRFNVDETCTTSPSNISTNQGVLGELKNSSDATSPEQLEHLWQEKTLLTPSALLLYRLNQCLYKNPAGMVTELYDLLNNWNSRNVKLNSFEVLTLLTPEVVDPVVRMYAVHHLESMNDESLHDILMLLVKSLEYEQFNSSALSSFLLRRCLSSVSLGVRLFWLVKGMKSSNRVTSLALKYVYLCPVSHLQVIFKQTEFNSIMHGLHEHIIISTRHPHRSDRLKEILRHSKYSLLPDFFQCTQDLENIKPEECFVFDSKRLPIAIRANSYGLIFSEGKDLHPHMLFYCISKAITRIWNKNNFNTFGFAGKSIAIG
;
A
#
# COMPACT_ATOMS: atom_id res chain seq x y z
N TYR A 1 10.71 26.91 -4.25
CA TYR A 1 12.12 26.45 -4.26
C TYR A 1 13.00 27.68 -4.47
N GLY A 2 13.55 28.20 -3.38
CA GLY A 2 14.49 29.34 -3.40
C GLY A 2 15.93 28.85 -3.62
N ASN A 3 16.76 29.76 -4.13
CA ASN A 3 18.18 29.57 -4.41
C ASN A 3 18.96 29.13 -3.15
N GLU A 4 19.10 27.82 -2.93
CA GLU A 4 20.18 27.28 -2.10
C GLU A 4 21.41 27.13 -2.98
N THR A 5 22.48 27.84 -2.60
CA THR A 5 23.81 27.75 -3.20
C THR A 5 24.27 26.30 -3.28
N GLN A 6 24.58 25.83 -4.49
CA GLN A 6 25.17 24.50 -4.72
C GLN A 6 26.54 24.44 -4.07
N HIS A 7 26.62 23.90 -2.85
CA HIS A 7 27.88 23.42 -2.31
C HIS A 7 28.04 21.98 -2.78
N THR A 8 29.06 21.71 -3.59
CA THR A 8 29.54 20.35 -3.85
C THR A 8 29.81 19.68 -2.51
N VAL A 9 29.06 18.62 -2.20
CA VAL A 9 29.27 17.80 -1.00
C VAL A 9 30.74 17.37 -0.98
N ASN A 10 31.36 17.44 0.19
CA ASN A 10 32.74 17.04 0.42
C ASN A 10 32.91 15.58 -0.06
N ALA A 11 33.91 15.30 -0.92
CA ALA A 11 34.07 13.97 -1.52
C ALA A 11 34.26 12.87 -0.46
N SER A 12 34.75 13.23 0.73
CA SER A 12 34.86 12.35 1.90
C SER A 12 33.51 11.81 2.38
N VAL A 13 32.47 12.65 2.43
CA VAL A 13 31.13 12.26 2.91
C VAL A 13 30.47 11.26 1.96
N MET A 14 30.75 11.36 0.66
CA MET A 14 30.21 10.44 -0.33
C MET A 14 30.78 9.02 -0.21
N GLU A 15 32.01 8.88 0.28
CA GLU A 15 32.66 7.59 0.53
C GLU A 15 32.34 7.00 1.92
N GLU A 16 31.61 7.73 2.77
CA GLU A 16 31.15 7.19 4.06
C GLU A 16 30.17 6.03 3.85
N LYS A 17 30.24 5.06 4.76
CA LYS A 17 29.30 3.94 4.81
C LYS A 17 27.98 4.40 5.39
N VAL A 18 26.90 3.80 4.92
CA VAL A 18 25.61 3.94 5.60
C VAL A 18 25.69 3.21 6.93
N CYS A 19 25.38 3.92 8.02
CA CYS A 19 25.36 3.34 9.36
C CYS A 19 24.05 3.67 10.08
N VAL A 20 23.51 2.67 10.78
CA VAL A 20 22.31 2.77 11.62
C VAL A 20 22.69 2.34 13.01
N SER A 21 22.67 3.27 13.96
CA SER A 21 22.86 2.98 15.37
C SER A 21 21.52 2.66 16.02
N VAL A 22 21.41 1.49 16.63
CA VAL A 22 20.24 1.08 17.41
C VAL A 22 20.53 1.44 18.86
N GLU A 23 19.84 2.46 19.39
CA GLU A 23 20.11 2.98 20.73
C GLU A 23 19.42 2.10 21.78
N ARG A 24 18.08 2.02 21.70
CA ARG A 24 17.27 1.23 22.63
C ARG A 24 15.87 0.91 22.09
N ALA A 25 15.18 -0.03 22.74
CA ALA A 25 13.77 -0.30 22.55
C ALA A 25 12.99 -0.10 23.86
N ASP A 26 11.89 0.65 23.80
CA ASP A 26 10.97 0.87 24.91
C ASP A 26 9.71 0.01 24.68
N LEU A 27 9.33 -0.81 25.67
CA LEU A 27 8.12 -1.63 25.67
C LEU A 27 7.09 -0.95 26.58
N GLY A 28 5.96 -0.49 26.03
CA GLY A 28 5.03 0.44 26.70
C GLY A 28 4.31 -0.04 27.97
N SER A 29 4.65 -1.19 28.53
CA SER A 29 4.03 -1.77 29.72
C SER A 29 4.89 -1.56 30.97
N SER A 30 4.32 -0.91 31.99
CA SER A 30 5.00 -0.54 33.24
C SER A 30 5.36 -1.72 34.17
N ASP A 31 4.93 -2.95 33.88
CA ASP A 31 5.16 -4.14 34.72
C ASP A 31 5.19 -5.47 33.92
N ALA A 32 5.48 -5.46 32.61
CA ALA A 32 5.49 -6.72 31.86
C ALA A 32 6.67 -7.59 32.32
N ILE A 33 6.33 -8.76 32.87
CA ILE A 33 7.18 -9.93 33.02
C ILE A 33 7.89 -10.14 31.68
N LEU A 34 9.07 -9.57 31.59
CA LEU A 34 9.87 -9.60 30.40
C LEU A 34 10.58 -10.94 30.43
N PHE A 35 10.20 -11.76 29.45
CA PHE A 35 10.92 -12.95 29.04
C PHE A 35 10.67 -14.18 29.92
N THR A 36 10.57 -15.35 29.26
CA THR A 36 11.01 -16.56 29.95
C THR A 36 12.48 -16.33 30.33
N PRO A 37 12.97 -16.86 31.47
CA PRO A 37 14.34 -16.63 31.94
C PRO A 37 15.45 -17.06 30.97
N ASP A 38 15.10 -17.61 29.81
CA ASP A 38 16.00 -18.09 28.77
C ASP A 38 15.75 -17.44 27.40
N SER A 39 15.07 -16.27 27.33
CA SER A 39 14.82 -15.57 26.06
C SER A 39 15.69 -14.33 25.88
N TYR A 40 16.22 -14.16 24.68
CA TYR A 40 17.11 -13.08 24.28
C TYR A 40 16.53 -12.25 23.15
N PHE A 41 16.60 -10.93 23.26
CA PHE A 41 16.10 -9.98 22.27
C PHE A 41 17.25 -9.43 21.43
N TYR A 42 17.03 -9.31 20.12
CA TYR A 42 17.95 -8.63 19.22
C TYR A 42 17.20 -8.00 18.05
N VAL A 43 17.87 -7.08 17.34
CA VAL A 43 17.32 -6.40 16.17
C VAL A 43 18.09 -6.79 14.93
N VAL A 44 17.37 -7.31 13.93
CA VAL A 44 17.90 -7.51 12.58
C VAL A 44 17.69 -6.22 11.80
N CYS A 45 18.75 -5.66 11.22
CA CYS A 45 18.67 -4.50 10.34
C CYS A 45 19.03 -4.90 8.91
N ASN A 46 18.03 -4.85 8.02
CA ASN A 46 18.18 -5.15 6.61
C ASN A 46 18.10 -3.87 5.79
N VAL A 47 19.08 -3.59 4.94
CA VAL A 47 18.92 -2.63 3.86
C VAL A 47 18.32 -3.35 2.67
N THR A 48 17.17 -2.87 2.21
CA THR A 48 16.37 -3.54 1.17
C THR A 48 16.01 -2.61 0.03
N TYR A 49 15.81 -3.20 -1.15
CA TYR A 49 15.18 -2.57 -2.30
C TYR A 49 14.04 -3.46 -2.78
N GLY A 50 12.80 -3.02 -2.59
CA GLY A 50 11.62 -3.87 -2.76
C GLY A 50 11.69 -5.10 -1.85
N ASN A 51 11.82 -6.28 -2.47
CA ASN A 51 11.96 -7.56 -1.77
C ASN A 51 13.41 -8.06 -1.69
N ALA A 52 14.36 -7.41 -2.37
CA ALA A 52 15.76 -7.79 -2.33
C ALA A 52 16.44 -7.26 -1.06
N ILE A 53 17.13 -8.13 -0.33
CA ILE A 53 18.01 -7.76 0.78
C ILE A 53 19.39 -7.48 0.19
N LEU A 54 19.87 -6.24 0.35
CA LEU A 54 21.15 -5.79 -0.18
C LEU A 54 22.27 -5.99 0.84
N SER A 55 21.96 -5.73 2.11
CA SER A 55 22.88 -5.94 3.22
C SER A 55 22.08 -6.19 4.49
N GLN A 56 22.64 -6.96 5.40
CA GLN A 56 22.01 -7.40 6.64
C GLN A 56 23.03 -7.33 7.77
N GLN A 57 22.60 -6.80 8.91
CA GLN A 57 23.37 -6.65 10.13
C GLN A 57 22.49 -6.97 11.34
N TYR A 58 23.12 -7.23 12.48
CA TYR A 58 22.44 -7.64 13.71
C TYR A 58 23.02 -6.89 14.89
N THR A 59 22.17 -6.57 15.85
CA THR A 59 22.64 -6.14 17.18
C THR A 59 23.04 -7.35 18.02
N SER A 60 23.76 -7.12 19.11
CA SER A 60 23.95 -8.13 20.16
C SER A 60 22.61 -8.55 20.79
N MET A 61 22.64 -9.71 21.43
CA MET A 61 21.49 -10.28 22.11
C MET A 61 21.44 -9.80 23.57
N THR A 62 20.30 -9.27 23.99
CA THR A 62 20.10 -8.72 25.35
C THR A 62 18.91 -9.37 26.05
N GLN A 63 19.00 -9.57 27.36
CA GLN A 63 17.93 -10.20 28.15
C GLN A 63 17.24 -9.24 29.13
N GLU A 64 17.97 -8.38 29.84
CA GLU A 64 17.41 -7.55 30.91
C GLU A 64 17.19 -6.08 30.50
N SER A 65 18.09 -5.52 29.71
CA SER A 65 18.05 -4.13 29.25
C SER A 65 18.05 -4.08 27.73
N LEU A 66 17.00 -3.49 27.16
CA LEU A 66 16.86 -3.30 25.72
C LEU A 66 17.63 -2.05 25.24
N GLU A 67 18.85 -1.85 25.75
CA GLU A 67 19.77 -0.79 25.31
C GLU A 67 20.96 -1.45 24.61
N TRP A 68 21.19 -1.12 23.33
CA TRP A 68 22.32 -1.62 22.55
C TRP A 68 23.40 -0.55 22.42
N LYS A 69 23.04 0.67 21.99
CA LYS A 69 23.99 1.73 21.61
C LYS A 69 25.01 1.24 20.57
N GLU A 70 24.57 0.33 19.72
CA GLU A 70 25.40 -0.35 18.73
C GLU A 70 25.23 0.29 17.37
N THR A 71 26.33 0.55 16.68
CA THR A 71 26.34 1.12 15.34
C THR A 71 26.53 0.02 14.31
N LEU A 72 25.48 -0.24 13.52
CA LEU A 72 25.50 -1.21 12.42
C LEU A 72 25.92 -0.50 11.15
N CYS A 73 27.13 -0.77 10.66
CA CYS A 73 27.64 -0.19 9.42
C CYS A 73 27.64 -1.20 8.29
N PHE A 74 26.99 -0.87 7.18
CA PHE A 74 26.86 -1.76 6.03
C PHE A 74 28.11 -1.64 5.15
N ALA A 75 28.96 -2.68 5.17
CA ALA A 75 30.26 -2.63 4.52
C ALA A 75 30.18 -2.41 2.99
N ASP A 76 29.14 -2.95 2.36
CA ASP A 76 28.93 -2.95 0.91
C ASP A 76 28.03 -1.82 0.42
N LEU A 77 27.72 -0.83 1.27
CA LEU A 77 26.84 0.27 0.91
C LEU A 77 27.39 1.62 1.38
N ARG A 78 27.88 2.42 0.43
CA ARG A 78 28.31 3.79 0.68
C ARG A 78 27.21 4.78 0.32
N ILE A 79 27.35 6.01 0.82
CA ILE A 79 26.42 7.11 0.54
C ILE A 79 26.36 7.41 -0.97
N CYS A 80 27.47 7.30 -1.69
CA CYS A 80 27.52 7.49 -3.15
C CYS A 80 26.79 6.40 -3.95
N ASP A 81 26.62 5.20 -3.38
CA ASP A 81 25.94 4.08 -4.04
C ASP A 81 24.40 4.24 -3.98
N ILE A 82 23.89 5.19 -3.18
CA ILE A 82 22.46 5.51 -3.09
C ILE A 82 22.01 6.29 -4.31
N VAL A 83 21.08 5.71 -5.07
CA VAL A 83 20.48 6.34 -6.26
C VAL A 83 19.03 6.74 -5.95
N PRO A 84 18.56 7.95 -6.30
CA PRO A 84 17.18 8.39 -6.03
C PRO A 84 16.06 7.51 -6.60
N GLY A 85 16.34 6.85 -7.73
CA GLY A 85 15.43 5.86 -8.32
C GLY A 85 15.35 4.57 -7.51
N MET A 86 16.39 4.28 -6.73
CA MET A 86 16.42 3.17 -5.80
C MET A 86 16.06 3.63 -4.40
N LEU A 87 14.75 3.71 -4.16
CA LEU A 87 14.16 4.03 -2.86
C LEU A 87 14.42 2.92 -1.83
N MET A 88 15.67 2.85 -1.36
CA MET A 88 16.12 1.88 -0.38
C MET A 88 15.53 2.14 1.01
N GLU A 89 15.30 1.05 1.74
CA GLU A 89 14.68 1.07 3.06
C GLU A 89 15.48 0.23 4.05
N CYS A 90 15.65 0.74 5.26
CA CYS A 90 16.05 -0.05 6.42
C CYS A 90 14.82 -0.74 7.00
N LYS A 91 14.77 -2.07 6.88
CA LYS A 91 13.80 -2.91 7.58
C LYS A 91 14.42 -3.38 8.89
N LEU A 92 13.90 -2.90 10.00
CA LEU A 92 14.32 -3.31 11.35
C LEU A 92 13.32 -4.32 11.89
N ILE A 93 13.81 -5.49 12.28
CA ILE A 93 12.97 -6.59 12.77
C ILE A 93 13.43 -6.96 14.17
N CYS A 94 12.56 -6.70 15.14
CA CYS A 94 12.71 -7.10 16.53
C CYS A 94 12.42 -8.59 16.67
N ARG A 95 13.41 -9.36 17.12
CA ARG A 95 13.34 -10.80 17.29
C ARG A 95 13.61 -11.22 18.71
N LEU A 96 13.03 -12.37 19.05
CA LEU A 96 13.21 -13.04 20.33
C LEU A 96 13.64 -14.48 20.06
N SER A 97 14.73 -14.87 20.70
CA SER A 97 15.33 -16.19 20.56
C SER A 97 15.39 -16.89 21.90
N SER A 98 15.21 -18.22 21.89
CA SER A 98 15.37 -19.08 23.08
C SER A 98 16.82 -19.56 23.29
N THR A 99 17.71 -19.20 22.36
CA THR A 99 19.11 -19.62 22.31
C THR A 99 19.98 -18.38 22.36
N TYR A 100 21.10 -18.44 23.09
CA TYR A 100 22.03 -17.33 23.17
C TYR A 100 23.13 -17.47 22.11
N ALA A 101 23.35 -16.41 21.35
CA ALA A 101 24.52 -16.20 20.53
C ALA A 101 25.06 -14.78 20.80
N GLU A 102 26.33 -14.68 21.20
CA GLU A 102 26.96 -13.37 21.50
C GLU A 102 26.99 -12.44 20.28
N TYR A 103 27.04 -13.03 19.08
CA TYR A 103 26.85 -12.37 17.80
C TYR A 103 25.83 -13.18 17.01
N ALA A 104 24.62 -12.66 16.87
CA ALA A 104 23.60 -13.29 16.04
C ALA A 104 24.03 -13.17 14.56
N ASP A 105 24.90 -14.05 14.07
CA ASP A 105 25.34 -14.01 12.67
C ASP A 105 24.24 -14.52 11.72
N THR A 106 23.29 -15.27 12.25
CA THR A 106 22.15 -15.84 11.53
C THR A 106 20.90 -15.89 12.39
N VAL A 107 19.72 -15.71 11.77
CA VAL A 107 18.43 -15.96 12.42
C VAL A 107 18.26 -17.47 12.62
N GLU A 108 17.97 -17.91 13.86
CA GLU A 108 17.85 -19.32 14.19
C GLU A 108 16.43 -19.87 13.93
N ALA A 109 16.34 -21.19 13.71
CA ALA A 109 15.08 -21.88 13.51
C ALA A 109 14.30 -21.95 14.84
N GLY A 110 13.35 -21.04 15.02
CA GLY A 110 12.57 -20.89 16.25
C GLY A 110 12.42 -19.46 16.73
N ASP A 111 13.21 -18.54 16.16
CA ASP A 111 13.14 -17.12 16.50
C ASP A 111 11.77 -16.51 16.15
N ILE A 112 11.22 -15.77 17.11
CA ILE A 112 9.91 -15.13 17.01
C ILE A 112 10.08 -13.68 16.58
N GLU A 113 9.42 -13.28 15.49
CA GLU A 113 9.31 -11.87 15.11
C GLU A 113 8.23 -11.17 15.94
N ILE A 114 8.63 -10.18 16.73
CA ILE A 114 7.70 -9.40 17.56
C ILE A 114 7.18 -8.19 16.79
N ALA A 115 8.10 -7.44 16.17
CA ALA A 115 7.79 -6.24 15.42
C ALA A 115 8.72 -6.07 14.22
N SER A 116 8.18 -5.52 13.15
CA SER A 116 8.92 -5.06 11.99
C SER A 116 8.59 -3.60 11.70
N PHE A 117 9.63 -2.84 11.36
CA PHE A 117 9.58 -1.43 11.01
C PHE A 117 10.29 -1.20 9.69
N SER A 118 9.74 -0.33 8.85
CA SER A 118 10.39 0.12 7.61
C SER A 118 10.73 1.60 7.71
N LEU A 119 11.97 1.95 7.40
CA LEU A 119 12.46 3.31 7.41
C LEU A 119 13.21 3.64 6.11
N PRO A 120 12.64 4.51 5.25
CA PRO A 120 13.33 4.99 4.06
C PRO A 120 14.66 5.69 4.38
N LEU A 121 15.71 5.33 3.64
CA LEU A 121 17.02 5.98 3.74
C LEU A 121 16.96 7.44 3.26
N LEU A 122 16.11 7.73 2.28
CA LEU A 122 15.84 9.07 1.80
C LEU A 122 14.57 9.64 2.45
N ARG A 123 14.58 10.94 2.71
CA ARG A 123 13.38 11.71 3.07
C ARG A 123 12.57 12.03 1.81
N GLU A 124 11.36 12.56 2.00
CA GLU A 124 10.44 12.92 0.91
C GLU A 124 11.01 13.99 -0.05
N ASP A 125 11.96 14.80 0.42
CA ASP A 125 12.69 15.77 -0.39
C ASP A 125 14.02 15.23 -0.96
N TYR A 126 14.18 13.90 -0.97
CA TYR A 126 15.38 13.20 -1.44
C TYR A 126 16.66 13.58 -0.70
N SER A 127 16.54 14.13 0.52
CA SER A 127 17.68 14.27 1.40
C SER A 127 17.99 12.98 2.14
N LEU A 128 19.28 12.68 2.31
CA LEU A 128 19.73 11.55 3.13
C LEU A 128 19.19 11.72 4.56
N ARG A 129 18.59 10.68 5.10
CA ARG A 129 18.14 10.68 6.48
C ARG A 129 19.37 10.71 7.40
N LYS A 130 19.36 11.66 8.33
CA LYS A 130 20.39 11.88 9.34
C LYS A 130 19.75 12.21 10.69
N GLY A 131 20.39 11.79 11.78
CA GLY A 131 20.01 12.11 13.16
C GLY A 131 19.01 11.13 13.76
N ASN A 132 18.45 11.54 14.91
CA ASN A 132 17.60 10.69 15.74
C ASN A 132 16.27 10.38 15.04
N CYS A 133 15.90 9.11 15.06
CA CYS A 133 14.64 8.61 14.54
C CYS A 133 13.96 7.74 15.61
N SER A 134 12.66 7.90 15.77
CA SER A 134 11.84 7.07 16.65
C SER A 134 10.81 6.33 15.82
N LEU A 135 10.77 5.01 15.92
CA LEU A 135 9.82 4.15 15.23
C LEU A 135 8.92 3.49 16.27
N ARG A 136 7.61 3.68 16.15
CA ARG A 136 6.63 3.19 17.12
C ARG A 136 5.61 2.28 16.44
N LYS A 137 5.26 1.18 17.10
CA LYS A 137 4.19 0.27 16.68
C LYS A 137 3.36 -0.12 17.90
N ASP A 138 2.07 0.19 17.82
CA ASP A 138 1.09 -0.18 18.82
C ASP A 138 0.41 -1.50 18.41
N PHE A 139 0.17 -2.40 19.37
CA PHE A 139 -0.49 -3.68 19.13
C PHE A 139 -1.95 -3.61 19.57
N SER A 140 -2.87 -3.90 18.63
CA SER A 140 -4.33 -3.87 18.92
C SER A 140 -4.80 -5.04 19.79
N SER A 141 -3.95 -6.05 20.02
CA SER A 141 -4.16 -7.21 20.88
C SER A 141 -2.79 -7.73 21.32
N SER A 142 -2.61 -8.05 22.59
CA SER A 142 -1.37 -8.69 23.08
C SER A 142 -1.04 -9.92 22.23
N ILE A 143 0.20 -10.02 21.73
CA ILE A 143 0.65 -11.16 20.92
C ILE A 143 0.70 -12.42 21.79
N SER A 144 -0.38 -13.20 21.79
CA SER A 144 -0.37 -14.55 22.34
C SER A 144 -0.32 -15.55 21.19
N GLU A 145 0.86 -16.08 20.87
CA GLU A 145 0.93 -17.37 20.19
C GLU A 145 1.32 -18.47 21.18
N PRO A 146 0.55 -19.58 21.26
CA PRO A 146 0.86 -20.72 22.10
C PRO A 146 1.73 -21.70 21.30
N THR A 147 3.00 -21.87 21.66
CA THR A 147 3.71 -23.11 21.35
C THR A 147 3.45 -24.11 22.49
N SER A 148 3.15 -25.35 22.12
CA SER A 148 2.62 -26.42 22.98
C SER A 148 3.60 -26.96 24.04
N SER A 149 4.51 -26.14 24.57
CA SER A 149 5.46 -26.55 25.61
C SER A 149 5.86 -25.48 26.63
N SER A 150 5.31 -24.26 26.59
CA SER A 150 5.47 -23.32 27.72
C SER A 150 4.29 -22.33 27.85
N PRO A 151 3.70 -22.18 29.05
CA PRO A 151 2.66 -21.18 29.29
C PRO A 151 3.32 -19.86 29.71
N GLY A 152 3.54 -18.97 28.76
CA GLY A 152 3.92 -17.58 29.01
C GLY A 152 3.37 -16.69 27.91
N ALA A 153 2.22 -16.07 28.13
CA ALA A 153 1.64 -15.13 27.17
C ALA A 153 2.49 -13.85 27.13
N PHE A 154 3.17 -13.59 26.01
CA PHE A 154 3.83 -12.32 25.77
C PHE A 154 2.78 -11.20 25.67
N GLN A 155 2.82 -10.23 26.59
CA GLN A 155 1.97 -9.03 26.49
C GLN A 155 2.84 -7.83 26.17
N VAL A 156 2.97 -7.53 24.88
CA VAL A 156 3.59 -6.30 24.39
C VAL A 156 2.48 -5.41 23.84
N GLU A 157 2.23 -4.28 24.51
CA GLU A 157 1.21 -3.31 24.08
C GLU A 157 1.76 -2.33 23.02
N GLU A 158 3.04 -1.98 23.15
CA GLU A 158 3.73 -1.03 22.27
C GLU A 158 5.22 -1.38 22.22
N ILE A 159 5.83 -1.19 21.04
CA ILE A 159 7.29 -1.14 20.87
C ILE A 159 7.67 0.19 20.24
N GLN A 160 8.62 0.89 20.89
CA GLN A 160 9.26 2.07 20.35
C GLN A 160 10.77 1.84 20.20
N LEU A 161 11.29 1.86 18.98
CA LEU A 161 12.72 1.82 18.67
C LEU A 161 13.29 3.23 18.50
N LEU A 162 14.40 3.50 19.17
CA LEU A 162 15.19 4.72 19.04
C LEU A 162 16.46 4.42 18.25
N LEU A 163 16.66 5.17 17.17
CA LEU A 163 17.74 5.00 16.21
C LEU A 163 18.49 6.31 15.99
N LEU A 164 19.78 6.22 15.68
CA LEU A 164 20.59 7.32 15.14
C LEU A 164 21.12 6.92 13.76
N ILE A 165 20.82 7.71 12.73
CA ILE A 165 21.26 7.41 11.35
C ILE A 165 22.34 8.39 10.92
N ASN A 166 23.43 7.88 10.35
CA ASN A 166 24.52 8.64 9.74
C ASN A 166 24.94 9.86 10.59
N SER A 167 25.66 9.58 11.68
CA SER A 167 26.05 10.53 12.74
C SER A 167 27.05 11.62 12.33
N SER A 168 27.49 11.67 11.07
CA SER A 168 28.43 12.70 10.61
C SER A 168 27.78 14.09 10.52
N ASP A 169 28.34 15.04 11.28
CA ASP A 169 27.91 16.45 11.41
C ASP A 169 28.03 17.27 10.11
N GLU A 170 28.62 16.71 9.05
CA GLU A 170 28.82 17.43 7.79
C GLU A 170 27.56 17.44 6.94
N GLY A 171 26.82 18.56 7.03
CA GLY A 171 25.91 19.05 6.00
C GLY A 171 24.72 18.16 5.63
N ARG A 172 23.82 18.74 4.83
CA ARG A 172 22.65 18.06 4.30
C ARG A 172 22.96 17.52 2.90
N VAL A 173 22.98 16.20 2.73
CA VAL A 173 23.11 15.57 1.41
C VAL A 173 21.72 15.49 0.77
N VAL A 174 21.55 16.09 -0.40
CA VAL A 174 20.29 16.07 -1.17
C VAL A 174 20.60 15.49 -2.54
N TYR A 175 19.91 14.40 -2.89
CA TYR A 175 20.04 13.81 -4.21
C TYR A 175 19.06 14.46 -5.17
N ARG A 176 19.48 14.68 -6.42
CA ARG A 176 18.65 15.27 -7.47
C ARG A 176 18.49 14.29 -8.61
N PHE A 177 17.31 14.29 -9.21
CA PHE A 177 17.07 13.62 -10.49
C PHE A 177 17.58 14.53 -11.61
N ASN A 178 18.64 14.14 -12.30
CA ASN A 178 18.89 14.64 -13.65
C ASN A 178 18.15 13.72 -14.61
N VAL A 179 16.93 14.10 -15.00
CA VAL A 179 16.18 13.39 -16.05
C VAL A 179 16.70 13.77 -17.45
N ASP A 180 17.54 14.81 -17.55
CA ASP A 180 17.99 15.40 -18.82
C ASP A 180 19.35 14.91 -19.33
N GLU A 181 20.09 14.08 -18.58
CA GLU A 181 21.36 13.52 -19.05
C GLU A 181 21.12 12.21 -19.82
N THR A 182 20.87 12.35 -21.12
CA THR A 182 20.80 11.23 -22.06
C THR A 182 22.13 10.50 -22.13
N CYS A 183 22.17 9.23 -21.72
CA CYS A 183 23.32 8.36 -21.98
C CYS A 183 23.16 7.70 -23.35
N THR A 184 23.93 8.15 -24.34
CA THR A 184 24.08 7.47 -25.63
C THR A 184 24.86 6.17 -25.44
N THR A 185 24.18 5.08 -25.08
CA THR A 185 24.77 3.74 -25.14
C THR A 185 24.62 3.18 -26.56
N SER A 186 25.76 2.84 -27.17
CA SER A 186 25.82 2.20 -28.49
C SER A 186 25.25 0.77 -28.42
N PRO A 187 24.46 0.32 -29.40
CA PRO A 187 23.88 -1.01 -29.41
C PRO A 187 24.99 -2.07 -29.58
N SER A 188 25.17 -2.92 -28.57
CA SER A 188 25.97 -4.14 -28.68
C SER A 188 25.16 -5.21 -29.43
N ASN A 189 25.70 -5.67 -30.56
CA ASN A 189 25.15 -6.77 -31.35
C ASN A 189 25.18 -8.08 -30.54
N ILE A 190 24.01 -8.64 -30.22
CA ILE A 190 23.89 -10.00 -29.67
C ILE A 190 22.88 -10.78 -30.53
N SER A 191 23.26 -12.00 -30.89
CA SER A 191 22.49 -12.94 -31.70
C SER A 191 21.29 -13.49 -30.94
N THR A 192 20.11 -13.35 -31.56
CA THR A 192 18.77 -13.70 -31.10
C THR A 192 18.54 -15.19 -30.83
N ASN A 193 17.92 -15.50 -29.68
CA ASN A 193 17.10 -16.71 -29.46
C ASN A 193 15.64 -16.29 -29.18
N GLN A 194 14.86 -16.04 -30.24
CA GLN A 194 13.49 -15.52 -30.14
C GLN A 194 12.47 -16.51 -29.53
N GLY A 195 12.82 -17.80 -29.41
CA GLY A 195 11.88 -18.86 -28.96
C GLY A 195 11.63 -18.93 -27.46
N VAL A 196 12.66 -18.73 -26.63
CA VAL A 196 12.57 -18.91 -25.15
C VAL A 196 12.01 -17.66 -24.45
N LEU A 197 12.15 -16.51 -25.10
CA LEU A 197 11.80 -15.19 -24.55
C LEU A 197 10.29 -14.90 -24.52
N GLY A 198 9.52 -15.57 -25.38
CA GLY A 198 8.05 -15.47 -25.41
C GLY A 198 7.38 -16.14 -24.21
N GLU A 199 8.01 -17.17 -23.63
CA GLU A 199 7.50 -17.91 -22.47
C GLU A 199 7.79 -17.18 -21.15
N LEU A 200 8.97 -16.56 -21.04
CA LEU A 200 9.36 -15.71 -19.90
C LEU A 200 8.51 -14.43 -19.75
N LYS A 201 7.88 -13.99 -20.84
CA LYS A 201 6.92 -12.87 -20.85
C LYS A 201 5.55 -13.20 -20.29
N ASN A 202 5.20 -14.49 -20.13
CA ASN A 202 3.81 -14.88 -19.81
C ASN A 202 3.68 -15.66 -18.50
N SER A 203 4.78 -16.12 -17.89
CA SER A 203 4.71 -16.78 -16.58
C SER A 203 4.73 -15.75 -15.45
N SER A 204 3.80 -15.91 -14.51
CA SER A 204 3.77 -15.21 -13.22
C SER A 204 4.79 -15.77 -12.22
N ASP A 205 5.57 -16.78 -12.63
CA ASP A 205 6.47 -17.50 -11.74
C ASP A 205 7.68 -16.66 -11.33
N ALA A 206 8.36 -17.10 -10.26
CA ALA A 206 9.62 -16.54 -9.84
C ALA A 206 10.64 -16.67 -10.98
N THR A 207 11.07 -15.52 -11.52
CA THR A 207 12.09 -15.47 -12.58
C THR A 207 13.46 -15.64 -11.93
N SER A 208 14.29 -16.54 -12.45
CA SER A 208 15.63 -16.74 -11.90
C SER A 208 16.49 -15.49 -12.09
N PRO A 209 17.52 -15.26 -11.25
CA PRO A 209 18.43 -14.13 -11.41
C PRO A 209 19.11 -14.06 -12.79
N GLU A 210 19.40 -15.21 -13.40
CA GLU A 210 20.00 -15.34 -14.74
C GLU A 210 19.01 -14.91 -15.83
N GLN A 211 17.74 -15.28 -15.70
CA GLN A 211 16.68 -14.87 -16.63
C GLN A 211 16.46 -13.35 -16.58
N LEU A 212 16.52 -12.73 -15.39
CA LEU A 212 16.44 -11.27 -15.25
C LEU A 212 17.62 -10.55 -15.92
N GLU A 213 18.82 -11.11 -15.88
CA GLU A 213 19.99 -10.56 -16.59
C GLU A 213 19.81 -10.63 -18.10
N HIS A 214 19.35 -11.77 -18.62
CA HIS A 214 19.07 -11.92 -20.05
C HIS A 214 17.98 -10.94 -20.51
N LEU A 215 16.91 -10.76 -19.72
CA LEU A 215 15.87 -9.76 -19.99
C LEU A 215 16.44 -8.34 -20.01
N TRP A 216 17.38 -8.02 -19.12
CA TRP A 216 18.02 -6.71 -19.09
C TRP A 216 18.85 -6.42 -20.33
N GLN A 217 19.60 -7.42 -20.82
CA GLN A 217 20.44 -7.30 -22.00
C GLN A 217 19.61 -7.07 -23.27
N GLU A 218 18.48 -7.76 -23.40
CA GLU A 218 17.63 -7.68 -24.60
C GLU A 218 16.48 -6.67 -24.49
N LYS A 219 16.40 -5.88 -23.41
CA LYS A 219 15.26 -5.00 -23.09
C LYS A 219 14.79 -4.09 -24.23
N THR A 220 15.70 -3.62 -25.09
CA THR A 220 15.39 -2.73 -26.22
C THR A 220 14.74 -3.44 -27.40
N LEU A 221 14.97 -4.75 -27.55
CA LEU A 221 14.40 -5.60 -28.59
C LEU A 221 13.01 -6.13 -28.21
N LEU A 222 12.66 -6.05 -26.93
CA LEU A 222 11.41 -6.56 -26.41
C LEU A 222 10.24 -5.60 -26.64
N THR A 223 9.06 -6.18 -26.91
CA THR A 223 7.79 -5.46 -26.93
C THR A 223 7.54 -4.78 -25.59
N PRO A 224 7.24 -3.46 -25.58
CA PRO A 224 6.84 -2.75 -24.38
C PRO A 224 5.63 -3.36 -23.69
N SER A 225 5.73 -3.61 -22.38
CA SER A 225 4.63 -4.06 -21.53
C SER A 225 4.90 -3.71 -20.07
N ALA A 226 3.85 -3.63 -19.26
CA ALA A 226 4.01 -3.40 -17.82
C ALA A 226 4.75 -4.55 -17.12
N LEU A 227 4.53 -5.79 -17.57
CA LEU A 227 5.22 -6.95 -17.00
C LEU A 227 6.73 -6.89 -17.26
N LEU A 228 7.16 -6.39 -18.43
CA LEU A 228 8.58 -6.18 -18.68
C LEU A 228 9.18 -5.17 -17.69
N LEU A 229 8.52 -4.03 -17.48
CA LEU A 229 8.98 -3.04 -16.48
C LEU A 229 9.00 -3.60 -15.06
N TYR A 230 7.97 -4.37 -14.70
CA TYR A 230 7.92 -5.08 -13.41
C TYR A 230 9.14 -5.99 -13.24
N ARG A 231 9.51 -6.78 -14.25
CA ARG A 231 10.69 -7.67 -14.19
C ARG A 231 12.01 -6.89 -14.18
N LEU A 232 12.15 -5.86 -15.01
CA LEU A 232 13.35 -5.01 -15.05
C LEU A 232 13.56 -4.29 -13.70
N ASN A 233 12.48 -3.85 -13.04
CA ASN A 233 12.55 -3.25 -11.72
C ASN A 233 13.18 -4.20 -10.68
N GLN A 234 12.98 -5.51 -10.81
CA GLN A 234 13.46 -6.50 -9.85
C GLN A 234 14.99 -6.70 -9.88
N CYS A 235 15.71 -6.24 -10.90
CA CYS A 235 17.16 -6.40 -11.00
C CYS A 235 17.96 -5.10 -10.91
N LEU A 236 17.31 -3.95 -10.68
CA LEU A 236 17.97 -2.65 -10.58
C LEU A 236 19.08 -2.58 -9.53
N TYR A 237 18.95 -3.36 -8.45
CA TYR A 237 19.93 -3.39 -7.36
C TYR A 237 21.31 -3.94 -7.74
N LYS A 238 21.44 -4.62 -8.90
CA LYS A 238 22.73 -5.21 -9.32
C LYS A 238 23.75 -4.15 -9.74
N ASN A 239 23.29 -3.07 -10.38
CA ASN A 239 24.12 -1.92 -10.72
C ASN A 239 23.24 -0.65 -10.73
N PRO A 240 22.95 -0.10 -9.54
CA PRO A 240 21.98 0.98 -9.34
C PRO A 240 22.14 2.15 -10.30
N ALA A 241 23.34 2.73 -10.37
CA ALA A 241 23.57 3.98 -11.10
C ALA A 241 23.39 3.82 -12.61
N GLY A 242 23.99 2.77 -13.21
CA GLY A 242 23.86 2.50 -14.63
C GLY A 242 22.46 2.03 -15.03
N MET A 243 21.91 1.08 -14.27
CA MET A 243 20.65 0.44 -14.63
C MET A 243 19.44 1.36 -14.47
N VAL A 244 19.40 2.19 -13.43
CA VAL A 244 18.32 3.18 -13.25
C VAL A 244 18.31 4.17 -14.41
N THR A 245 19.48 4.67 -14.82
CA THR A 245 19.61 5.60 -15.95
C THR A 245 19.12 4.95 -17.25
N GLU A 246 19.57 3.73 -17.56
CA GLU A 246 19.11 2.99 -18.75
C GLU A 246 17.60 2.69 -18.72
N LEU A 247 17.03 2.43 -17.54
CA LEU A 247 15.58 2.22 -17.40
C LEU A 247 14.81 3.50 -17.72
N TYR A 248 15.30 4.65 -17.28
CA TYR A 248 14.63 5.93 -17.51
C TYR A 248 14.71 6.34 -18.98
N ASP A 249 15.85 6.09 -19.63
CA ASP A 249 15.98 6.22 -21.08
C ASP A 249 15.00 5.31 -21.83
N LEU A 250 14.81 4.07 -21.38
CA LEU A 250 13.82 3.15 -21.93
C LEU A 250 12.39 3.72 -21.78
N LEU A 251 12.02 4.23 -20.60
CA LEU A 251 10.71 4.84 -20.34
C LEU A 251 10.48 6.09 -21.20
N ASN A 252 11.48 6.95 -21.36
CA ASN A 252 11.42 8.14 -22.22
C ASN A 252 11.19 7.75 -23.69
N ASN A 253 11.86 6.71 -24.15
CA ASN A 253 11.64 6.14 -25.48
C ASN A 253 10.23 5.54 -25.64
N TRP A 254 9.67 4.94 -24.59
CA TRP A 254 8.31 4.38 -24.61
C TRP A 254 7.24 5.48 -24.63
N ASN A 255 7.42 6.53 -23.84
CA ASN A 255 6.60 7.74 -23.87
C ASN A 255 6.61 8.37 -25.26
N SER A 256 7.79 8.53 -25.87
CA SER A 256 7.94 9.09 -27.22
C SER A 256 7.23 8.25 -28.30
N ARG A 257 7.15 6.92 -28.10
CA ARG A 257 6.43 6.00 -28.99
C ARG A 257 4.93 5.88 -28.68
N ASN A 258 4.41 6.62 -27.69
CA ASN A 258 3.01 6.56 -27.23
C ASN A 258 2.55 5.12 -26.90
N VAL A 259 3.40 4.36 -26.21
CA VAL A 259 3.02 3.04 -25.68
C VAL A 259 1.80 3.22 -24.77
N LYS A 260 0.76 2.40 -24.95
CA LYS A 260 -0.46 2.46 -24.14
C LYS A 260 -0.59 1.23 -23.26
N LEU A 261 -0.64 1.46 -21.96
CA LEU A 261 -0.98 0.44 -20.97
C LEU A 261 -2.49 0.43 -20.68
N ASN A 262 -3.04 -0.77 -20.51
CA ASN A 262 -4.41 -0.93 -20.01
C ASN A 262 -4.47 -0.81 -18.47
N SER A 263 -5.68 -0.78 -17.89
CA SER A 263 -5.87 -0.59 -16.44
C SER A 263 -5.16 -1.62 -15.57
N PHE A 264 -5.07 -2.90 -15.98
CA PHE A 264 -4.36 -3.91 -15.21
C PHE A 264 -2.86 -3.78 -15.31
N GLU A 265 -2.34 -3.48 -16.50
CA GLU A 265 -0.92 -3.21 -16.69
C GLU A 265 -0.48 -2.03 -15.83
N VAL A 266 -1.28 -0.97 -15.75
CA VAL A 266 -1.01 0.16 -14.85
C VAL A 266 -1.04 -0.29 -13.38
N LEU A 267 -2.00 -1.11 -12.97
CA LEU A 267 -2.07 -1.65 -11.60
C LEU A 267 -0.88 -2.56 -11.28
N THR A 268 -0.37 -3.33 -12.25
CA THR A 268 0.86 -4.14 -12.12
C THR A 268 2.08 -3.29 -11.79
N LEU A 269 2.15 -2.06 -12.29
CA LEU A 269 3.23 -1.13 -11.96
C LEU A 269 3.04 -0.41 -10.61
N LEU A 270 1.89 -0.60 -9.95
CA LEU A 270 1.55 -0.01 -8.65
C LEU A 270 1.51 -1.05 -7.52
N THR A 271 2.05 -2.26 -7.76
CA THR A 271 2.19 -3.34 -6.78
C THR A 271 3.36 -3.06 -5.82
N PRO A 272 3.46 -3.76 -4.66
CA PRO A 272 4.56 -3.55 -3.72
C PRO A 272 5.95 -3.90 -4.25
N GLU A 273 6.05 -4.74 -5.28
CA GLU A 273 7.33 -5.13 -5.88
C GLU A 273 7.93 -4.03 -6.77
N VAL A 274 7.10 -3.07 -7.21
CA VAL A 274 7.53 -1.92 -8.03
C VAL A 274 7.66 -0.69 -7.14
N VAL A 275 8.89 -0.49 -6.66
CA VAL A 275 9.25 0.60 -5.74
C VAL A 275 9.88 1.82 -6.43
N ASP A 276 10.34 1.70 -7.68
CA ASP A 276 10.95 2.82 -8.39
C ASP A 276 9.92 3.95 -8.63
N PRO A 277 10.21 5.19 -8.18
CA PRO A 277 9.25 6.29 -8.22
C PRO A 277 8.94 6.76 -9.64
N VAL A 278 9.86 6.62 -10.60
CA VAL A 278 9.67 7.03 -11.99
C VAL A 278 8.84 6.00 -12.76
N VAL A 279 9.02 4.71 -12.51
CA VAL A 279 8.13 3.65 -13.04
C VAL A 279 6.71 3.83 -12.50
N ARG A 280 6.56 4.12 -11.20
CA ARG A 280 5.24 4.41 -10.61
C ARG A 280 4.63 5.69 -11.18
N MET A 281 5.43 6.74 -11.41
CA MET A 281 5.00 7.97 -12.08
C MET A 281 4.56 7.70 -13.53
N TYR A 282 5.27 6.84 -14.27
CA TYR A 282 4.88 6.39 -15.60
C TYR A 282 3.53 5.66 -15.59
N ALA A 283 3.25 4.87 -14.56
CA ALA A 283 1.93 4.27 -14.35
C ALA A 283 0.85 5.33 -14.11
N VAL A 284 1.13 6.34 -13.29
CA VAL A 284 0.21 7.47 -13.03
C VAL A 284 -0.05 8.29 -14.29
N HIS A 285 0.95 8.50 -15.14
CA HIS A 285 0.78 9.18 -16.43
C HIS A 285 -0.30 8.52 -17.29
N HIS A 286 -0.38 7.19 -17.30
CA HIS A 286 -1.43 6.47 -17.99
C HIS A 286 -2.82 6.67 -17.35
N LEU A 287 -2.88 6.75 -16.01
CA LEU A 287 -4.13 7.05 -15.29
C LEU A 287 -4.69 8.44 -15.62
N GLU A 288 -3.86 9.43 -15.94
CA GLU A 288 -4.32 10.77 -16.36
C GLU A 288 -5.23 10.71 -17.58
N SER A 289 -4.94 9.80 -18.51
CA SER A 289 -5.71 9.61 -19.74
C SER A 289 -6.99 8.78 -19.56
N MET A 290 -7.19 8.16 -18.39
CA MET A 290 -8.36 7.32 -18.12
C MET A 290 -9.59 8.18 -17.78
N ASN A 291 -10.74 7.77 -18.32
CA ASN A 291 -12.02 8.39 -17.99
C ASN A 291 -12.48 8.05 -16.57
N ASP A 292 -13.36 8.89 -16.02
CA ASP A 292 -13.84 8.76 -14.66
C ASP A 292 -14.56 7.42 -14.40
N GLU A 293 -15.30 6.89 -15.38
CA GLU A 293 -15.98 5.59 -15.25
C GLU A 293 -15.01 4.41 -15.14
N SER A 294 -13.86 4.49 -15.82
CA SER A 294 -12.82 3.46 -15.73
C SER A 294 -12.08 3.58 -14.42
N LEU A 295 -11.73 4.81 -14.03
CA LEU A 295 -11.08 5.10 -12.75
C LEU A 295 -11.95 4.68 -11.57
N HIS A 296 -13.26 4.95 -11.60
CA HIS A 296 -14.19 4.61 -10.54
C HIS A 296 -14.15 3.10 -10.20
N ASP A 297 -13.94 2.25 -11.20
CA ASP A 297 -13.94 0.80 -11.03
C ASP A 297 -12.65 0.25 -10.43
N ILE A 298 -11.53 0.90 -10.72
CA ILE A 298 -10.23 0.55 -10.14
C ILE A 298 -9.88 1.42 -8.92
N LEU A 299 -10.70 2.41 -8.56
CA LEU A 299 -10.36 3.42 -7.54
C LEU A 299 -9.96 2.80 -6.21
N MET A 300 -10.66 1.74 -5.80
CA MET A 300 -10.32 1.03 -4.57
C MET A 300 -8.95 0.34 -4.65
N LEU A 301 -8.59 -0.23 -5.81
CA LEU A 301 -7.25 -0.80 -6.02
C LEU A 301 -6.19 0.30 -5.98
N LEU A 302 -6.46 1.47 -6.56
CA LEU A 302 -5.56 2.63 -6.50
C LEU A 302 -5.38 3.16 -5.08
N VAL A 303 -6.46 3.24 -4.29
CA VAL A 303 -6.37 3.62 -2.86
C VAL A 303 -5.55 2.59 -2.10
N LYS A 304 -5.69 1.29 -2.39
CA LYS A 304 -4.87 0.24 -1.77
C LYS A 304 -3.39 0.37 -2.17
N SER A 305 -3.10 0.72 -3.41
CA SER A 305 -1.73 0.95 -3.88
C SER A 305 -1.00 2.10 -3.17
N LEU A 306 -1.71 3.01 -2.50
CA LEU A 306 -1.08 4.05 -1.67
C LEU A 306 -0.35 3.49 -0.46
N GLU A 307 -0.69 2.29 0.02
CA GLU A 307 0.03 1.66 1.12
C GLU A 307 1.47 1.33 0.75
N TYR A 308 1.72 1.09 -0.54
CA TYR A 308 3.01 0.75 -1.12
C TYR A 308 3.82 1.97 -1.58
N GLU A 309 3.26 3.17 -1.51
CA GLU A 309 4.02 4.38 -1.76
C GLU A 309 5.01 4.61 -0.62
N GLN A 310 6.21 5.09 -0.90
CA GLN A 310 7.16 5.36 0.17
C GLN A 310 6.78 6.62 0.96
N PHE A 311 6.31 7.65 0.25
CA PHE A 311 5.99 8.98 0.79
C PHE A 311 4.50 9.31 0.74
N ASN A 312 4.08 10.25 1.60
CA ASN A 312 2.69 10.71 1.67
C ASN A 312 2.29 11.60 0.49
N SER A 313 3.24 12.27 -0.15
CA SER A 313 3.05 13.10 -1.34
C SER A 313 3.61 12.43 -2.59
N SER A 314 3.15 11.21 -2.89
CA SER A 314 3.48 10.51 -4.13
C SER A 314 2.72 11.05 -5.35
N ALA A 315 3.19 10.68 -6.55
CA ALA A 315 2.48 10.94 -7.81
C ALA A 315 1.05 10.38 -7.77
N LEU A 316 0.88 9.16 -7.25
CA LEU A 316 -0.44 8.52 -7.12
C LEU A 316 -1.36 9.28 -6.17
N SER A 317 -0.86 9.71 -5.00
CA SER A 317 -1.66 10.48 -4.04
C SER A 317 -2.12 11.82 -4.62
N SER A 318 -1.24 12.50 -5.35
CA SER A 318 -1.52 13.79 -5.99
C SER A 318 -2.52 13.65 -7.14
N PHE A 319 -2.37 12.60 -7.94
CA PHE A 319 -3.33 12.23 -8.99
C PHE A 319 -4.72 11.95 -8.40
N LEU A 320 -4.81 11.07 -7.40
CA LEU A 320 -6.07 10.71 -6.77
C LEU A 320 -6.75 11.95 -6.16
N LEU A 321 -6.01 12.77 -5.42
CA LEU A 321 -6.54 14.00 -4.84
C LEU A 321 -7.11 14.93 -5.92
N ARG A 322 -6.33 15.24 -6.96
CA ARG A 322 -6.76 16.16 -8.02
C ARG A 322 -7.96 15.64 -8.81
N ARG A 323 -7.95 14.37 -9.22
CA ARG A 323 -9.08 13.78 -9.98
C ARG A 323 -10.34 13.65 -9.12
N CYS A 324 -10.20 13.24 -7.85
CA CYS A 324 -11.33 13.10 -6.93
C CYS A 324 -11.92 14.45 -6.49
N LEU A 325 -11.13 15.53 -6.43
CA LEU A 325 -11.64 16.89 -6.19
C LEU A 325 -12.39 17.45 -7.41
N SER A 326 -12.01 17.01 -8.62
CA SER A 326 -12.63 17.51 -9.87
C SER A 326 -13.93 16.78 -10.23
N SER A 327 -14.18 15.60 -9.67
CA SER A 327 -15.30 14.73 -10.01
C SER A 327 -16.07 14.35 -8.76
N VAL A 328 -17.32 14.79 -8.66
CA VAL A 328 -18.23 14.46 -7.54
C VAL A 328 -18.33 12.94 -7.37
N SER A 329 -18.39 12.22 -8.49
CA SER A 329 -18.46 10.76 -8.51
C SER A 329 -17.24 10.12 -7.85
N LEU A 330 -16.04 10.46 -8.31
CA LEU A 330 -14.80 9.90 -7.76
C LEU A 330 -14.55 10.35 -6.32
N GLY A 331 -14.83 11.62 -6.00
CA GLY A 331 -14.64 12.19 -4.67
C GLY A 331 -15.52 11.54 -3.60
N VAL A 332 -16.82 11.42 -3.85
CA VAL A 332 -17.74 10.75 -2.92
C VAL A 332 -17.35 9.28 -2.75
N ARG A 333 -16.95 8.60 -3.83
CA ARG A 333 -16.45 7.22 -3.77
C ARG A 333 -15.19 7.13 -2.91
N LEU A 334 -14.21 8.01 -3.10
CA LEU A 334 -12.98 8.08 -2.31
C LEU A 334 -13.29 8.24 -0.81
N PHE A 335 -14.21 9.15 -0.45
CA PHE A 335 -14.59 9.38 0.93
C PHE A 335 -15.03 8.10 1.64
N TRP A 336 -15.95 7.34 1.04
CA TRP A 336 -16.44 6.09 1.62
C TRP A 336 -15.40 4.99 1.64
N LEU A 337 -14.56 4.89 0.60
CA LEU A 337 -13.46 3.93 0.57
C LEU A 337 -12.49 4.16 1.73
N VAL A 338 -12.05 5.40 1.96
CA VAL A 338 -11.12 5.68 3.05
C VAL A 338 -11.80 5.55 4.41
N LYS A 339 -13.06 5.96 4.55
CA LYS A 339 -13.81 5.82 5.81
C LYS A 339 -14.00 4.36 6.22
N GLY A 340 -14.27 3.47 5.26
CA GLY A 340 -14.45 2.04 5.53
C GLY A 340 -13.14 1.29 5.79
N MET A 341 -12.02 1.72 5.21
CA MET A 341 -10.74 1.04 5.33
C MET A 341 -10.03 1.32 6.65
N LYS A 342 -9.52 0.27 7.31
CA LYS A 342 -8.45 0.43 8.30
C LYS A 342 -7.23 1.00 7.59
N SER A 343 -6.99 2.30 7.79
CA SER A 343 -6.16 3.10 6.91
C SER A 343 -4.72 3.19 7.39
N SER A 344 -3.77 2.95 6.49
CA SER A 344 -2.37 3.34 6.71
C SER A 344 -2.25 4.87 6.83
N ASN A 345 -1.14 5.36 7.39
CA ASN A 345 -0.88 6.81 7.50
C ASN A 345 -1.00 7.55 6.16
N ARG A 346 -0.68 6.88 5.04
CA ARG A 346 -0.75 7.43 3.67
C ARG A 346 -2.19 7.63 3.22
N VAL A 347 -3.03 6.63 3.44
CA VAL A 347 -4.47 6.68 3.13
C VAL A 347 -5.15 7.72 4.02
N THR A 348 -4.81 7.76 5.31
CA THR A 348 -5.29 8.78 6.25
C THR A 348 -4.86 10.20 5.82
N SER A 349 -3.60 10.37 5.39
CA SER A 349 -3.11 11.66 4.88
C SER A 349 -3.90 12.12 3.65
N LEU A 350 -4.17 11.23 2.70
CA LEU A 350 -5.00 11.54 1.53
C LEU A 350 -6.42 11.94 1.94
N ALA A 351 -7.05 11.21 2.87
CA ALA A 351 -8.38 11.56 3.35
C ALA A 351 -8.43 12.92 4.04
N LEU A 352 -7.47 13.24 4.90
CA LEU A 352 -7.40 14.54 5.54
C LEU A 352 -7.26 15.67 4.50
N LYS A 353 -6.38 15.50 3.51
CA LYS A 353 -6.23 16.44 2.40
C LYS A 353 -7.52 16.59 1.59
N TYR A 354 -8.19 15.48 1.28
CA TYR A 354 -9.44 15.49 0.53
C TYR A 354 -10.56 16.19 1.31
N VAL A 355 -10.76 15.86 2.59
CA VAL A 355 -11.79 16.49 3.45
C VAL A 355 -11.54 17.99 3.59
N TYR A 356 -10.29 18.41 3.77
CA TYR A 356 -9.93 19.82 3.88
C TYR A 356 -10.20 20.61 2.58
N LEU A 357 -10.01 19.99 1.43
CA LEU A 357 -10.18 20.62 0.10
C LEU A 357 -11.55 20.33 -0.54
N CYS A 358 -12.40 19.55 0.13
CA CYS A 358 -13.61 18.96 -0.45
C CYS A 358 -14.59 20.06 -0.93
N PRO A 359 -15.01 20.06 -2.22
CA PRO A 359 -16.01 21.00 -2.71
C PRO A 359 -17.35 20.84 -2.00
N VAL A 360 -18.09 21.94 -1.85
CA VAL A 360 -19.43 21.94 -1.21
C VAL A 360 -20.40 20.98 -1.91
N SER A 361 -20.30 20.83 -3.24
CA SER A 361 -21.12 19.89 -4.02
C SER A 361 -20.91 18.43 -3.58
N HIS A 362 -19.69 18.06 -3.18
CA HIS A 362 -19.38 16.71 -2.71
C HIS A 362 -19.93 16.53 -1.30
N LEU A 363 -19.72 17.53 -0.43
CA LEU A 363 -20.22 17.53 0.94
C LEU A 363 -21.75 17.34 0.99
N GLN A 364 -22.51 18.02 0.13
CA GLN A 364 -23.96 17.86 0.07
C GLN A 364 -24.40 16.41 -0.18
N VAL A 365 -23.70 15.69 -1.06
CA VAL A 365 -23.97 14.27 -1.34
C VAL A 365 -23.55 13.41 -0.14
N ILE A 366 -22.36 13.65 0.40
CA ILE A 366 -21.82 12.92 1.56
C ILE A 366 -22.72 13.07 2.79
N PHE A 367 -23.25 14.27 3.05
CA PHE A 367 -24.14 14.53 4.17
C PHE A 367 -25.44 13.75 4.03
N LYS A 368 -26.09 13.79 2.86
CA LYS A 368 -27.30 13.01 2.59
C LYS A 368 -27.06 11.51 2.78
N GLN A 369 -25.96 10.99 2.22
CA GLN A 369 -25.60 9.58 2.38
C GLN A 369 -25.30 9.25 3.85
N THR A 370 -24.62 10.11 4.60
CA THR A 370 -24.32 9.88 6.02
C THR A 370 -25.58 9.89 6.88
N GLU A 371 -26.50 10.82 6.63
CA GLU A 371 -27.81 10.87 7.30
C GLU A 371 -28.60 9.59 7.06
N PHE A 372 -28.67 9.12 5.81
CA PHE A 372 -29.29 7.85 5.51
C PHE A 372 -28.64 6.67 6.23
N ASN A 373 -27.31 6.61 6.27
CA ASN A 373 -26.60 5.55 6.98
C ASN A 373 -27.01 5.51 8.46
N SER A 374 -27.11 6.68 9.10
CA SER A 374 -27.59 6.79 10.49
C SER A 374 -29.03 6.33 10.66
N ILE A 375 -29.92 6.69 9.72
CA ILE A 375 -31.31 6.23 9.71
C ILE A 375 -31.39 4.71 9.58
N MET A 376 -30.61 4.11 8.69
CA MET A 376 -30.57 2.66 8.45
C MET A 376 -30.01 1.89 9.64
N HIS A 377 -28.95 2.41 10.25
CA HIS A 377 -28.38 1.83 11.46
C HIS A 377 -29.41 1.85 12.60
N GLY A 378 -30.06 2.99 12.87
CA GLY A 378 -31.11 3.07 13.89
C GLY A 378 -32.32 2.18 13.60
N LEU A 379 -32.70 2.02 12.32
CA LEU A 379 -33.74 1.07 11.90
C LEU A 379 -33.33 -0.39 12.17
N HIS A 380 -32.08 -0.73 11.84
CA HIS A 380 -31.51 -2.06 12.05
C HIS A 380 -31.45 -2.43 13.53
N GLU A 381 -30.90 -1.56 14.37
CA GLU A 381 -30.88 -1.75 15.82
C GLU A 381 -32.29 -1.88 16.40
N HIS A 382 -33.20 -0.98 16.00
CA HIS A 382 -34.58 -1.02 16.48
C HIS A 382 -35.25 -2.36 16.13
N ILE A 383 -35.10 -2.87 14.90
CA ILE A 383 -35.68 -4.16 14.50
C ILE A 383 -35.08 -5.33 15.29
N ILE A 384 -33.77 -5.30 15.53
CA ILE A 384 -33.08 -6.36 16.29
C ILE A 384 -33.57 -6.41 17.74
N ILE A 385 -33.70 -5.24 18.38
CA ILE A 385 -34.01 -5.13 19.82
C ILE A 385 -35.51 -5.27 20.08
N SER A 386 -36.34 -4.57 19.31
CA SER A 386 -37.78 -4.43 19.63
C SER A 386 -38.64 -5.60 19.16
N THR A 387 -38.14 -6.43 18.24
CA THR A 387 -38.99 -7.40 17.54
C THR A 387 -38.39 -8.79 17.56
N ARG A 388 -39.12 -9.73 18.17
CA ARG A 388 -38.78 -11.16 18.15
C ARG A 388 -39.09 -11.77 16.79
N HIS A 389 -38.30 -12.74 16.38
CA HIS A 389 -38.64 -13.61 15.24
C HIS A 389 -40.01 -14.27 15.51
N PRO A 390 -40.95 -14.35 14.54
CA PRO A 390 -40.83 -14.07 13.10
C PRO A 390 -41.26 -12.67 12.63
N HIS A 391 -41.73 -11.78 13.53
CA HIS A 391 -42.45 -10.54 13.15
C HIS A 391 -41.57 -9.39 12.65
N ARG A 392 -40.25 -9.60 12.49
CA ARG A 392 -39.28 -8.56 12.11
C ARG A 392 -39.57 -7.92 10.76
N SER A 393 -39.95 -8.73 9.77
CA SER A 393 -40.30 -8.24 8.43
C SER A 393 -41.60 -7.45 8.42
N ASP A 394 -42.60 -7.86 9.20
CA ASP A 394 -43.87 -7.12 9.32
C ASP A 394 -43.67 -5.77 9.99
N ARG A 395 -42.83 -5.74 11.04
CA ARG A 395 -42.47 -4.48 11.71
C ARG A 395 -41.67 -3.56 10.81
N LEU A 396 -40.73 -4.08 10.01
CA LEU A 396 -40.01 -3.30 9.01
C LEU A 396 -40.98 -2.64 8.02
N LYS A 397 -41.95 -3.40 7.50
CA LYS A 397 -42.98 -2.90 6.58
C LYS A 397 -43.80 -1.76 7.19
N GLU A 398 -44.22 -1.92 8.44
CA GLU A 398 -44.96 -0.89 9.18
C GLU A 398 -44.16 0.40 9.30
N ILE A 399 -42.87 0.30 9.69
CA ILE A 399 -42.00 1.47 9.86
C ILE A 399 -41.72 2.17 8.52
N LEU A 400 -41.46 1.41 7.45
CA LEU A 400 -41.18 1.95 6.12
C LEU A 400 -42.39 2.68 5.49
N ARG A 401 -43.61 2.43 5.96
CA ARG A 401 -44.80 3.19 5.53
C ARG A 401 -44.84 4.61 6.09
N HIS A 402 -44.02 4.94 7.10
CA HIS A 402 -43.91 6.31 7.59
C HIS A 402 -43.15 7.21 6.61
N SER A 403 -43.63 8.45 6.44
CA SER A 403 -43.11 9.43 5.48
C SER A 403 -41.61 9.70 5.59
N LYS A 404 -41.01 9.51 6.78
CA LYS A 404 -39.58 9.71 7.05
C LYS A 404 -38.66 8.85 6.16
N TYR A 405 -39.13 7.73 5.63
CA TYR A 405 -38.32 6.79 4.85
C TYR A 405 -38.55 6.86 3.34
N SER A 406 -39.37 7.79 2.86
CA SER A 406 -39.82 7.83 1.45
C SER A 406 -38.77 8.33 0.44
N LEU A 407 -37.68 8.94 0.91
CA LEU A 407 -36.59 9.46 0.07
C LEU A 407 -35.27 8.83 0.51
N LEU A 408 -34.74 7.88 -0.26
CA LEU A 408 -33.42 7.32 -0.02
C LEU A 408 -32.40 8.05 -0.92
N PRO A 409 -31.24 8.47 -0.40
CA PRO A 409 -30.19 9.02 -1.22
C PRO A 409 -29.45 7.91 -1.98
N ASP A 410 -29.01 8.23 -3.19
CA ASP A 410 -28.25 7.33 -4.04
C ASP A 410 -26.84 7.08 -3.48
N PHE A 411 -26.57 5.86 -3.00
CA PHE A 411 -25.26 5.42 -2.51
C PHE A 411 -24.28 5.02 -3.62
N PHE A 412 -24.80 4.70 -4.81
CA PHE A 412 -24.03 4.03 -5.86
C PHE A 412 -23.85 4.87 -7.12
N GLN A 413 -24.19 6.16 -7.07
CA GLN A 413 -24.23 7.05 -8.25
C GLN A 413 -25.12 6.46 -9.35
N CYS A 414 -26.12 5.67 -8.94
CA CYS A 414 -27.21 5.30 -9.78
C CYS A 414 -28.07 6.54 -9.95
N THR A 415 -27.90 7.20 -11.10
CA THR A 415 -28.63 8.39 -11.59
C THR A 415 -30.15 8.17 -11.75
N GLN A 416 -30.75 7.28 -10.96
CA GLN A 416 -32.16 6.97 -10.92
C GLN A 416 -32.54 6.96 -9.45
N ASP A 417 -33.37 7.94 -9.10
CA ASP A 417 -33.77 8.22 -7.74
C ASP A 417 -34.33 6.95 -7.08
N LEU A 418 -33.92 6.70 -5.84
CA LEU A 418 -34.62 5.75 -4.95
C LEU A 418 -35.97 6.33 -4.49
N GLU A 419 -36.63 7.06 -5.38
CA GLU A 419 -37.99 7.49 -5.22
C GLU A 419 -38.87 6.24 -5.25
N ASN A 420 -39.65 6.07 -4.19
CA ASN A 420 -40.64 5.01 -4.01
C ASN A 420 -40.05 3.65 -3.58
N ILE A 421 -39.67 3.57 -2.30
CA ILE A 421 -39.56 2.29 -1.60
C ILE A 421 -40.87 1.53 -1.76
N LYS A 422 -40.78 0.22 -1.97
CA LYS A 422 -41.91 -0.71 -1.94
C LYS A 422 -41.87 -1.50 -0.63
N PRO A 423 -42.55 -1.04 0.45
CA PRO A 423 -42.48 -1.70 1.75
C PRO A 423 -42.81 -3.19 1.65
N GLU A 424 -43.81 -3.56 0.85
CA GLU A 424 -44.26 -4.94 0.71
C GLU A 424 -43.18 -5.92 0.21
N GLU A 425 -42.21 -5.43 -0.56
CA GLU A 425 -41.12 -6.22 -1.11
C GLU A 425 -39.84 -6.15 -0.25
N CYS A 426 -39.85 -5.37 0.83
CA CYS A 426 -38.76 -5.26 1.82
C CYS A 426 -38.87 -6.36 2.87
N PHE A 427 -37.73 -6.86 3.35
CA PHE A 427 -37.70 -7.94 4.34
C PHE A 427 -36.39 -7.97 5.14
N VAL A 428 -36.41 -8.66 6.27
CA VAL A 428 -35.23 -8.93 7.10
C VAL A 428 -34.77 -10.37 6.83
N PHE A 429 -33.50 -10.56 6.48
CA PHE A 429 -32.95 -11.90 6.28
C PHE A 429 -32.81 -12.64 7.62
N ASP A 430 -33.12 -13.94 7.64
CA ASP A 430 -32.98 -14.79 8.84
C ASP A 430 -31.55 -15.34 9.01
N SER A 431 -30.56 -14.44 8.94
CA SER A 431 -29.15 -14.78 9.17
C SER A 431 -28.65 -14.21 10.49
N LYS A 432 -27.48 -14.65 10.96
CA LYS A 432 -26.90 -14.24 12.26
C LYS A 432 -26.84 -12.71 12.48
N ARG A 433 -26.66 -11.93 11.42
CA ARG A 433 -26.55 -10.46 11.46
C ARG A 433 -27.82 -9.72 11.05
N LEU A 434 -28.88 -10.45 10.72
CA LEU A 434 -30.20 -9.94 10.37
C LEU A 434 -30.17 -8.73 9.41
N PRO A 435 -29.51 -8.84 8.24
CA PRO A 435 -29.44 -7.74 7.30
C PRO A 435 -30.84 -7.37 6.78
N ILE A 436 -31.02 -6.09 6.46
CA ILE A 436 -32.26 -5.52 5.95
C ILE A 436 -32.18 -5.39 4.43
N ALA A 437 -33.13 -5.99 3.72
CA ALA A 437 -33.33 -5.77 2.30
C ALA A 437 -34.38 -4.68 2.08
N ILE A 438 -33.98 -3.59 1.44
CA ILE A 438 -34.88 -2.54 0.95
C ILE A 438 -35.01 -2.69 -0.56
N ARG A 439 -36.23 -2.67 -1.07
CA ARG A 439 -36.52 -2.71 -2.50
C ARG A 439 -37.24 -1.44 -2.93
N ALA A 440 -36.74 -0.84 -4.00
CA ALA A 440 -37.33 0.28 -4.71
C ALA A 440 -37.62 -0.14 -6.17
N ASN A 441 -38.20 0.77 -6.97
CA ASN A 441 -38.61 0.47 -8.34
C ASN A 441 -37.48 -0.09 -9.22
N SER A 442 -36.31 0.55 -9.21
CA SER A 442 -35.20 0.22 -10.12
C SER A 442 -34.00 -0.43 -9.43
N TYR A 443 -34.03 -0.58 -8.10
CA TYR A 443 -32.86 -1.02 -7.33
C TYR A 443 -33.24 -1.73 -6.03
N GLY A 444 -32.35 -2.61 -5.58
CA GLY A 444 -32.43 -3.25 -4.27
C GLY A 444 -31.16 -2.97 -3.47
N LEU A 445 -31.32 -2.63 -2.20
CA LEU A 445 -30.24 -2.38 -1.26
C LEU A 445 -30.29 -3.39 -0.12
N ILE A 446 -29.13 -3.95 0.24
CA ILE A 446 -28.99 -4.79 1.43
C ILE A 446 -28.10 -4.03 2.42
N PHE A 447 -28.66 -3.67 3.56
CA PHE A 447 -27.93 -3.10 4.67
C PHE A 447 -27.56 -4.22 5.65
N SER A 448 -26.29 -4.30 6.02
CA SER A 448 -25.79 -5.26 6.99
C SER A 448 -24.75 -4.60 7.87
N GLU A 449 -24.84 -4.84 9.18
CA GLU A 449 -23.86 -4.39 10.13
C GLU A 449 -22.95 -5.53 10.60
N GLY A 450 -21.72 -5.21 10.98
CA GLY A 450 -20.74 -6.16 11.55
C GLY A 450 -20.10 -7.11 10.55
N LYS A 451 -20.35 -6.96 9.24
CA LYS A 451 -19.68 -7.74 8.18
C LYS A 451 -18.61 -6.90 7.50
N ASP A 452 -17.38 -7.41 7.50
CA ASP A 452 -16.33 -6.85 6.66
C ASP A 452 -16.65 -7.09 5.17
N LEU A 453 -16.89 -6.00 4.45
CA LEU A 453 -17.22 -6.02 3.03
C LEU A 453 -15.99 -5.80 2.13
N HIS A 454 -14.81 -5.46 2.66
CA HIS A 454 -13.62 -5.19 1.84
C HIS A 454 -13.26 -6.36 0.91
N PRO A 455 -13.29 -7.64 1.34
CA PRO A 455 -13.01 -8.75 0.42
C PRO A 455 -14.04 -8.85 -0.72
N HIS A 456 -15.32 -8.56 -0.45
CA HIS A 456 -16.36 -8.57 -1.47
C HIS A 456 -16.20 -7.41 -2.45
N MET A 457 -15.83 -6.23 -1.95
CA MET A 457 -15.55 -5.06 -2.79
C MET A 457 -14.34 -5.31 -3.69
N LEU A 458 -13.28 -5.93 -3.16
CA LEU A 458 -12.11 -6.35 -3.91
C LEU A 458 -12.44 -7.32 -5.01
N PHE A 459 -13.17 -8.37 -4.67
CA PHE A 459 -13.66 -9.33 -5.66
C PHE A 459 -14.47 -8.64 -6.76
N TYR A 460 -15.42 -7.78 -6.42
CA TYR A 460 -16.23 -7.05 -7.39
C TYR A 460 -15.39 -6.17 -8.32
N CYS A 461 -14.45 -5.40 -7.77
CA CYS A 461 -13.54 -4.55 -8.55
C CYS A 461 -12.72 -5.39 -9.55
N ILE A 462 -12.13 -6.50 -9.09
CA ILE A 462 -11.35 -7.40 -9.94
C ILE A 462 -12.24 -8.03 -11.03
N SER A 463 -13.40 -8.58 -10.66
CA SER A 463 -14.33 -9.18 -11.62
C SER A 463 -14.79 -8.18 -12.69
N LYS A 464 -15.12 -6.95 -12.31
CA LYS A 464 -15.56 -5.92 -13.26
C LYS A 464 -14.45 -5.52 -14.22
N ALA A 465 -13.23 -5.39 -13.71
CA ALA A 465 -12.08 -5.11 -14.53
C ALA A 465 -11.81 -6.27 -15.52
N ILE A 466 -11.90 -7.53 -15.08
CA ILE A 466 -11.75 -8.73 -15.94
C ILE A 466 -12.84 -8.76 -17.02
N THR A 467 -14.11 -8.57 -16.66
CA THR A 467 -15.24 -8.53 -17.60
C THR A 467 -15.03 -7.49 -18.69
N ARG A 468 -14.48 -6.31 -18.37
CA ARG A 468 -14.15 -5.29 -19.39
C ARG A 468 -13.09 -5.75 -20.38
N ILE A 469 -12.06 -6.47 -19.93
CA ILE A 469 -11.06 -7.06 -20.83
C ILE A 469 -11.71 -8.08 -21.74
N TRP A 470 -12.47 -9.01 -21.16
CA TRP A 470 -13.14 -10.05 -21.92
C TRP A 470 -14.08 -9.47 -22.97
N ASN A 471 -14.87 -8.46 -22.60
CA ASN A 471 -15.74 -7.76 -23.55
C ASN A 471 -14.95 -7.03 -24.65
N LYS A 472 -13.80 -6.41 -24.33
CA LYS A 472 -12.89 -5.83 -25.36
C LYS A 472 -12.32 -6.89 -26.31
N ASN A 473 -12.14 -8.11 -25.83
CA ASN A 473 -11.68 -9.26 -26.61
C ASN A 473 -12.83 -10.09 -27.22
N ASN A 474 -14.05 -9.54 -27.25
CA ASN A 474 -15.26 -10.17 -27.79
C ASN A 474 -15.70 -11.48 -27.09
N PHE A 475 -15.25 -11.71 -25.85
CA PHE A 475 -15.79 -12.76 -24.99
C PHE A 475 -16.98 -12.18 -24.20
N ASN A 476 -18.20 -12.51 -24.64
CA ASN A 476 -19.42 -12.12 -23.93
C ASN A 476 -19.50 -12.82 -22.58
N THR A 477 -19.31 -12.06 -21.51
CA THR A 477 -19.45 -12.58 -20.15
C THR A 477 -20.65 -11.97 -19.45
N PHE A 478 -21.43 -12.81 -18.77
CA PHE A 478 -22.51 -12.34 -17.89
C PHE A 478 -21.86 -11.59 -16.72
N GLY A 479 -22.03 -10.26 -16.70
CA GLY A 479 -21.44 -9.41 -15.67
C GLY A 479 -22.00 -9.72 -14.28
N PHE A 480 -21.15 -9.59 -13.25
CA PHE A 480 -21.61 -9.63 -11.86
C PHE A 480 -22.41 -8.37 -11.53
N ALA A 481 -23.66 -8.53 -11.06
CA ALA A 481 -24.61 -7.44 -10.88
C ALA A 481 -24.63 -6.82 -9.46
N GLY A 482 -23.86 -7.33 -8.49
CA GLY A 482 -23.89 -6.83 -7.11
C GLY A 482 -22.77 -5.84 -6.78
N LYS A 483 -23.10 -4.55 -6.61
CA LYS A 483 -22.17 -3.56 -6.03
C LYS A 483 -22.15 -3.68 -4.50
N SER A 484 -20.99 -3.48 -3.89
CA SER A 484 -20.86 -3.40 -2.42
C SER A 484 -20.00 -2.19 -2.03
N ILE A 485 -20.25 -1.65 -0.84
CA ILE A 485 -19.48 -0.56 -0.25
C ILE A 485 -19.45 -0.71 1.27
N ALA A 486 -18.25 -0.67 1.84
CA ALA A 486 -18.03 -0.56 3.29
C ALA A 486 -18.16 0.92 3.66
N ILE A 487 -18.93 1.21 4.72
CA ILE A 487 -19.31 2.58 5.10
C ILE A 487 -18.90 2.95 6.52
N GLY A 488 -18.33 1.99 7.24
CA GLY A 488 -17.89 2.04 8.63
C GLY A 488 -17.50 0.66 9.12
#